data_AF-A0A5C6CZE4-F1
#
_entry.id   AF-A0A5C6CZE4-F1
#
_cell.length_a   1.000
_cell.length_b   1.000
_cell.length_c   1.000
_cell.angle_alpha   90.00
_cell.angle_beta   90.00
_cell.angle_gamma   90.00
#
_symmetry.space_group_name_H-M   'P 1'
#
loop_
_entity.id
_entity.type
_entity.pdbx_description
1 polymer ?
#
loop_
_entity_poly.entity_id
_entity_poly.type
_entity_poly.pdbx_seq_one_letter_code
_entity_poly.pdbx_strand_id
1 'polypeptide(L)'
;MAMIDTQKNRATELRTAILTLDPETYQEIRRSYYKIAEELRPLVDALGKADVDHGGPAGPLLEEHYIFCEMLDQLDKSILGAVV
;
A
#
# COMPACT_ATOMS: atom_id res chain seq x y z
N MET A 1 1.12 2.86 25.51
CA MET A 1 -0.28 3.30 25.60
C MET A 1 -0.59 4.40 24.58
N ALA A 2 0.04 5.57 24.63
CA ALA A 2 -0.31 6.73 23.79
C ALA A 2 -0.40 6.51 22.26
N MET A 3 0.51 5.74 21.65
CA MET A 3 0.48 5.49 20.20
C MET A 3 -0.74 4.69 19.73
N ILE A 4 -1.25 3.79 20.57
CA ILE A 4 -2.41 2.95 20.25
C ILE A 4 -3.68 3.81 20.23
N ASP A 5 -3.79 4.76 21.17
CA ASP A 5 -4.92 5.70 21.25
C ASP A 5 -4.93 6.66 20.05
N THR A 6 -3.76 7.15 19.60
CA THR A 6 -3.66 8.00 18.41
C THR A 6 -4.06 7.29 17.12
N GLN A 7 -3.65 6.03 16.92
CA GLN A 7 -4.03 5.25 15.73
C GLN A 7 -5.53 4.92 15.70
N LYS A 8 -6.12 4.58 16.85
CA LYS A 8 -7.56 4.34 16.97
C LYS A 8 -8.39 5.59 16.66
N ASN A 9 -7.93 6.76 17.10
CA ASN A 9 -8.59 8.02 16.79
C ASN A 9 -8.54 8.34 15.29
N ARG A 10 -7.37 8.20 14.65
CA ARG A 10 -7.26 8.41 13.19
C ARG A 10 -8.11 7.43 12.38
N ALA A 11 -8.21 6.17 12.79
CA ALA A 11 -9.10 5.21 12.12
C ALA A 11 -10.58 5.57 12.25
N THR A 12 -10.97 6.14 13.39
CA THR A 12 -12.35 6.61 13.63
C THR A 12 -12.67 7.85 12.80
N GLU A 13 -11.74 8.82 12.75
CA GLU A 13 -11.84 10.00 11.89
C GLU A 13 -11.93 9.61 10.40
N LEU A 14 -11.07 8.68 9.95
CA LEU A 14 -11.07 8.21 8.57
C LEU A 14 -12.36 7.48 8.21
N ARG A 15 -12.87 6.60 9.08
CA ARG A 15 -14.19 5.97 8.90
C ARG A 15 -15.29 7.01 8.76
N THR A 16 -15.28 8.02 9.61
CA THR A 16 -16.27 9.09 9.59
C THR A 16 -16.21 9.85 8.26
N ALA A 17 -15.02 10.20 7.79
CA ALA A 17 -14.85 10.84 6.49
C ALA A 17 -15.34 9.96 5.33
N ILE A 18 -14.99 8.67 5.32
CA ILE A 18 -15.43 7.74 4.29
C ILE A 18 -16.95 7.56 4.27
N LEU A 19 -17.61 7.54 5.43
CA LEU A 19 -19.07 7.44 5.52
C LEU A 19 -19.80 8.68 4.97
N THR A 20 -19.13 9.82 4.86
CA THR A 20 -19.71 11.05 4.28
C THR A 20 -19.59 11.12 2.75
N LEU A 21 -18.85 10.19 2.14
CA LEU A 21 -18.69 10.12 0.69
C LEU A 21 -19.96 9.61 0.03
N ASP A 22 -20.21 10.05 -1.20
CA ASP A 22 -21.20 9.41 -2.03
C ASP A 22 -20.77 7.96 -2.38
N PRO A 23 -21.74 7.07 -2.70
CA PRO A 23 -21.43 5.66 -2.97
C PRO A 23 -20.46 5.43 -4.13
N GLU A 24 -20.47 6.28 -5.15
CA GLU A 24 -19.59 6.13 -6.32
C GLU A 24 -18.14 6.42 -5.93
N THR A 25 -17.90 7.56 -5.26
CA THR A 25 -16.58 7.93 -4.76
C THR A 25 -16.03 6.88 -3.78
N TYR A 26 -16.86 6.36 -2.87
CA TYR A 26 -16.43 5.30 -1.96
C TYR A 26 -16.00 4.03 -2.70
N GLN A 27 -16.79 3.56 -3.67
CA GLN A 27 -16.44 2.37 -4.45
C GLN A 27 -15.18 2.60 -5.31
N GLU A 28 -14.98 3.80 -5.83
CA GLU A 28 -13.77 4.14 -6.58
C GLU A 28 -12.51 4.06 -5.71
N ILE A 29 -12.55 4.64 -4.50
CA ILE A 29 -11.44 4.59 -3.54
C ILE A 29 -11.16 3.13 -3.15
N ARG A 30 -12.20 2.38 -2.77
CA ARG A 30 -12.08 0.98 -2.37
C ARG A 30 -11.45 0.13 -3.46
N ARG A 31 -11.98 0.22 -4.69
CA ARG A 31 -11.47 -0.53 -5.84
C ARG A 31 -10.02 -0.17 -6.15
N SER A 32 -9.69 1.12 -6.12
CA SER A 32 -8.32 1.58 -6.42
C SER A 32 -7.33 1.11 -5.36
N TYR A 33 -7.71 1.14 -4.09
CA TYR A 33 -6.88 0.61 -3.00
C TYR A 33 -6.56 -0.87 -3.20
N TYR A 34 -7.59 -1.71 -3.40
CA TYR A 34 -7.36 -3.15 -3.57
C TYR A 34 -6.60 -3.46 -4.86
N LYS A 35 -6.83 -2.73 -5.96
CA LYS A 35 -6.04 -2.90 -7.19
C LYS A 35 -4.56 -2.62 -6.97
N ILE A 36 -4.23 -1.57 -6.21
CA ILE A 36 -2.83 -1.27 -5.86
C ILE A 36 -2.26 -2.38 -4.97
N ALA A 37 -2.99 -2.79 -3.94
CA ALA A 37 -2.54 -3.83 -3.02
C ALA A 37 -2.29 -5.18 -3.72
N GLU A 38 -3.15 -5.55 -4.66
CA GLU A 38 -3.05 -6.78 -5.43
C GLU A 38 -1.85 -6.78 -6.40
N GLU A 39 -1.56 -5.65 -7.05
CA GLU A 39 -0.52 -5.56 -8.09
C GLU A 39 0.87 -5.17 -7.55
N LEU A 40 0.93 -4.51 -6.39
CA LEU A 40 2.20 -4.00 -5.85
C LEU A 40 3.14 -5.13 -5.43
N ARG A 41 2.63 -6.18 -4.77
CA ARG A 41 3.47 -7.32 -4.35
C ARG A 41 4.03 -8.10 -5.56
N PRO A 42 3.22 -8.48 -6.56
CA PRO A 42 3.74 -9.06 -7.80
C PRO A 42 4.80 -8.21 -8.49
N LEU A 43 4.65 -6.88 -8.51
CA LEU A 43 5.65 -5.98 -9.08
C LEU A 43 6.99 -6.06 -8.34
N VAL A 44 6.96 -5.98 -7.01
CA VAL A 44 8.16 -6.12 -6.16
C VAL A 44 8.87 -7.43 -6.45
N ASP A 45 8.13 -8.54 -6.45
CA ASP A 45 8.70 -9.88 -6.67
C ASP A 45 9.26 -10.02 -8.10
N ALA A 46 8.59 -9.46 -9.11
CA ALA A 46 9.02 -9.48 -10.50
C ALA A 46 10.32 -8.69 -10.71
N LEU A 47 10.47 -7.52 -10.10
CA LEU A 47 11.69 -6.70 -10.18
C LEU A 47 12.89 -7.42 -9.55
N GLY A 48 12.70 -7.99 -8.35
CA GLY A 48 13.75 -8.73 -7.67
C GLY A 48 14.19 -9.97 -8.44
N LYS A 49 13.24 -10.70 -9.02
CA LYS A 49 13.54 -11.84 -9.90
C LYS A 49 14.27 -11.42 -11.16
N ALA A 50 13.81 -10.36 -11.83
CA ALA A 50 14.41 -9.88 -13.07
C ALA A 50 15.87 -9.42 -12.87
N ASP A 51 16.20 -8.82 -11.72
CA ASP A 51 17.58 -8.43 -11.38
C ASP A 51 18.49 -9.66 -11.21
N VAL A 52 18.01 -10.69 -10.49
CA VAL A 52 18.74 -11.96 -10.33
C VAL A 52 18.97 -12.63 -11.69
N ASP A 53 17.93 -12.68 -12.53
CA ASP A 53 18.02 -13.25 -13.88
C ASP A 53 18.98 -12.47 -14.79
N HIS A 54 19.25 -11.18 -14.52
CA HIS A 54 20.18 -10.32 -15.27
C HIS A 54 21.63 -10.32 -14.72
N GLY A 55 21.95 -11.12 -13.69
CA GLY A 55 23.32 -11.29 -13.19
C GLY A 55 23.61 -10.70 -11.81
N GLY A 56 22.61 -10.19 -11.10
CA GLY A 56 22.66 -9.80 -9.68
C GLY A 56 23.58 -8.62 -9.32
N PRO A 57 23.87 -8.44 -8.02
CA PRO A 57 22.99 -7.95 -6.95
C PRO A 57 23.08 -6.42 -6.80
N ALA A 58 23.32 -5.69 -7.89
CA ALA A 58 23.45 -4.23 -7.87
C ALA A 58 23.03 -3.60 -9.21
N GLY A 59 22.07 -4.23 -9.90
CA GLY A 59 21.53 -3.68 -11.14
C GLY A 59 20.50 -2.58 -10.87
N PRO A 60 20.16 -1.77 -11.89
CA PRO A 60 19.13 -0.73 -11.77
C PRO A 60 17.74 -1.30 -11.42
N LEU A 61 17.49 -2.59 -11.68
CA LEU A 61 16.24 -3.26 -11.31
C LEU A 61 16.14 -3.50 -9.79
N LEU A 62 17.26 -3.71 -9.12
CA LEU A 62 17.31 -3.83 -7.67
C LEU A 62 17.00 -2.48 -6.98
N GLU A 63 17.47 -1.37 -7.55
CA GLU A 63 17.14 -0.03 -7.05
C GLU A 63 15.62 0.22 -7.10
N GLU A 64 14.97 -0.10 -8.23
CA GLU A 64 13.52 -0.03 -8.36
C GLU A 64 12.81 -1.00 -7.40
N HIS A 65 13.30 -2.24 -7.24
CA HIS A 65 12.75 -3.20 -6.28
C HIS A 65 12.71 -2.63 -4.86
N TYR A 66 13.75 -1.90 -4.43
CA TYR A 66 13.78 -1.27 -3.11
C TYR A 66 12.75 -0.13 -2.97
N ILE A 67 12.58 0.69 -4.01
CA ILE A 67 11.54 1.74 -4.01
C ILE A 67 10.15 1.12 -3.81
N PHE A 68 9.83 0.06 -4.55
CA PHE A 68 8.53 -0.59 -4.42
C PHE A 68 8.37 -1.41 -3.13
N CYS A 69 9.46 -1.92 -2.54
CA CYS A 69 9.45 -2.46 -1.17
C CYS A 69 9.05 -1.37 -0.16
N GLU A 70 9.62 -0.17 -0.26
CA GLU A 70 9.24 0.94 0.63
C GLU A 70 7.77 1.33 0.44
N MET A 71 7.27 1.34 -0.79
CA MET A 71 5.85 1.58 -1.06
C MET A 71 4.96 0.51 -0.42
N LEU A 72 5.35 -0.77 -0.50
CA LEU A 72 4.61 -1.88 0.13
C LEU A 72 4.57 -1.72 1.65
N ASP A 73 5.69 -1.38 2.27
CA ASP A 73 5.78 -1.11 3.71
C ASP A 73 4.89 0.06 4.15
N GLN A 74 4.76 1.11 3.32
CA GLN A 74 3.85 2.22 3.60
C GLN A 74 2.39 1.82 3.41
N LEU A 75 2.10 0.97 2.42
CA LEU A 75 0.76 0.46 2.18
C LEU A 75 0.29 -0.40 3.37
N ASP A 76 1.17 -1.25 3.92
CA ASP A 76 0.89 -2.08 5.11
C ASP A 76 0.66 -1.23 6.38
N LYS A 77 1.28 -0.05 6.47
CA LYS A 77 1.05 0.92 7.54
C LYS A 77 -0.21 1.75 7.34
N SER A 78 -0.79 1.76 6.14
CA SER A 78 -1.98 2.53 5.83
C SER A 78 -3.20 1.94 6.53
N ILE A 79 -3.88 2.77 7.31
CA ILE A 79 -5.15 2.39 7.94
C ILE A 79 -6.32 2.36 6.95
N LEU A 80 -6.11 2.79 5.70
CA LEU A 80 -7.18 2.85 4.69
C LEU A 80 -7.80 1.47 4.43
N GLY A 81 -6.98 0.41 4.34
CA GLY A 81 -7.47 -0.97 4.14
C GLY A 81 -8.34 -1.50 5.28
N ALA A 82 -8.26 -0.92 6.48
CA ALA A 82 -9.13 -1.26 7.61
C ALA A 82 -10.46 -0.47 7.62
N VAL A 83 -10.63 0.41 6.63
CA VAL A 83 -11.78 1.33 6.49
C VAL A 83 -12.52 1.13 5.18
N VAL A 84 -11.85 0.68 4.10
CA VAL A 84 -12.45 0.50 2.76
C VAL A 84 -12.85 -0.93 2.43
#